data_AF-A9BYK9-F1
#
_entry.id   AF-A9BYK9-F1
#
_cell.length_a   1.000
_cell.length_b   1.000
_cell.length_c   1.000
_cell.angle_alpha   90.00
_cell.angle_beta   90.00
_cell.angle_gamma   90.00
#
_symmetry.space_group_name_H-M   'P 1'
#
loop_
_entity.id
_entity.type
_entity.pdbx_description
1 polymer ?
#
loop_
_entity_poly.entity_id
_entity_poly.type
_entity_poly.pdbx_seq_one_letter_code
_entity_poly.pdbx_strand_id
1 'polypeptide(L)'
;MTPEQKLKHAILLLAAKWKDITLDADAAITAENVDALYEEHDRDGMLQDARNELRSTGEETGLSAPGSRNYETEAVAKQMPDGSWVGWTHYYGGGKHSDPDSIPWMNEAYDVNCTEEQVMTTRRTFTKP
;
A
#
# COMPACT_ATOMS: atom_id res chain seq x y z
N MET A 1 3.80 -13.39 -7.98
CA MET A 1 3.97 -11.93 -8.12
C MET A 1 5.02 -11.47 -7.12
N THR A 2 5.93 -10.59 -7.52
CA THR A 2 6.80 -9.85 -6.60
C THR A 2 5.99 -8.89 -5.72
N PRO A 3 6.53 -8.35 -4.62
CA PRO A 3 5.84 -7.33 -3.82
C PRO A 3 5.37 -6.13 -4.65
N GLU A 4 6.22 -5.61 -5.53
CA GLU A 4 5.87 -4.54 -6.46
C GLU A 4 4.70 -4.93 -7.38
N GLN A 5 4.75 -6.13 -7.97
CA GLN A 5 3.67 -6.64 -8.81
C GLN A 5 2.35 -6.82 -8.05
N LYS A 6 2.40 -7.23 -6.78
CA LYS A 6 1.21 -7.34 -5.93
C LYS A 6 0.59 -5.97 -5.65
N LEU A 7 1.41 -4.94 -5.43
CA LEU A 7 0.94 -3.56 -5.30
C LEU A 7 0.30 -3.07 -6.60
N LYS A 8 0.95 -3.27 -7.74
CA LYS A 8 0.38 -2.95 -9.07
C LYS A 8 -0.96 -3.64 -9.31
N HIS A 9 -1.06 -4.93 -8.96
CA HIS A 9 -2.31 -5.68 -9.01
C HIS A 9 -3.40 -5.04 -8.13
N ALA A 10 -3.08 -4.68 -6.89
CA ALA A 10 -4.03 -4.01 -6.00
C ALA A 10 -4.50 -2.64 -6.53
N ILE A 11 -3.59 -1.85 -7.13
CA ILE A 11 -3.92 -0.56 -7.76
C ILE A 11 -4.88 -0.75 -8.94
N LEU A 12 -4.60 -1.72 -9.82
CA LEU A 12 -5.48 -2.03 -10.96
C LEU A 12 -6.89 -2.40 -10.50
N LEU A 13 -7.02 -3.27 -9.49
CA LEU A 13 -8.32 -3.65 -8.94
C LEU A 13 -9.05 -2.46 -8.30
N LEU A 14 -8.33 -1.56 -7.62
CA LEU A 14 -8.91 -0.38 -6.99
C LEU A 14 -9.41 0.62 -8.04
N ALA A 15 -8.61 0.92 -9.05
CA ALA A 15 -9.00 1.79 -10.16
C ALA A 15 -10.19 1.20 -10.94
N ALA A 16 -10.21 -0.11 -11.18
CA ALA A 16 -11.34 -0.78 -11.82
C ALA A 16 -12.62 -0.72 -10.97
N LYS A 17 -12.49 -0.86 -9.64
CA LYS A 17 -13.61 -0.71 -8.69
C LYS A 17 -14.21 0.70 -8.75
N TRP A 18 -13.38 1.71 -8.95
CA TRP A 18 -13.82 3.11 -9.11
C TRP A 18 -14.30 3.45 -10.52
N LYS A 19 -14.10 2.54 -11.47
CA LYS A 19 -14.44 2.68 -12.89
C LYS A 19 -13.57 3.72 -13.62
N ASP A 20 -12.38 4.00 -13.09
CA ASP A 20 -11.38 4.84 -13.76
C ASP A 20 -10.73 4.08 -14.93
N ILE A 21 -10.64 2.76 -14.80
CA ILE A 21 -10.20 1.85 -15.86
C ILE A 21 -11.23 0.73 -16.07
N THR A 22 -11.14 0.08 -17.22
CA THR A 22 -11.88 -1.16 -17.50
C THR A 22 -10.89 -2.30 -17.63
N LEU A 23 -11.07 -3.33 -16.82
CA LEU A 23 -10.35 -4.59 -16.93
C LEU A 23 -11.28 -5.63 -17.54
N ASP A 24 -10.72 -6.55 -18.32
CA ASP A 24 -11.48 -7.71 -18.79
C ASP A 24 -11.83 -8.59 -17.58
N ALA A 25 -13.13 -8.75 -17.33
CA ALA A 25 -13.65 -9.46 -16.17
C ALA A 25 -13.26 -10.95 -16.15
N ASP A 26 -12.97 -11.52 -17.32
CA ASP A 26 -12.61 -12.93 -17.47
C ASP A 26 -11.08 -13.14 -17.51
N ALA A 27 -10.29 -12.07 -17.65
CA ALA A 27 -8.84 -12.16 -17.68
C ALA A 27 -8.25 -12.16 -16.27
N ALA A 28 -7.62 -13.26 -15.88
CA ALA A 28 -6.87 -13.32 -14.64
C ALA A 28 -5.65 -12.38 -14.69
N ILE A 29 -5.48 -11.55 -13.66
CA ILE A 29 -4.25 -10.77 -13.45
C ILE A 29 -3.22 -11.70 -12.81
N THR A 30 -2.11 -11.88 -13.50
CA THR A 30 -1.05 -12.86 -13.20
C THR A 30 0.30 -12.15 -13.11
N ALA A 31 1.33 -12.85 -12.65
CA ALA A 31 2.67 -12.26 -12.53
C ALA A 31 3.28 -11.90 -13.89
N GLU A 32 2.79 -12.53 -14.96
CA GLU A 32 3.26 -12.39 -16.33
C GLU A 32 2.64 -11.18 -17.04
N ASN A 33 1.42 -10.75 -16.66
CA ASN A 33 0.69 -9.67 -17.34
C ASN A 33 0.53 -8.39 -16.52
N VAL A 34 0.67 -8.45 -15.20
CA VAL A 34 0.34 -7.32 -14.31
C VAL A 34 1.16 -6.06 -14.61
N ASP A 35 2.45 -6.20 -14.95
CA ASP A 35 3.29 -5.05 -15.27
C ASP A 35 2.84 -4.38 -16.57
N ALA A 36 2.51 -5.17 -17.60
CA ALA A 36 2.03 -4.65 -18.88
C ALA A 36 0.66 -3.97 -18.74
N LEU A 37 -0.27 -4.57 -17.98
CA LEU A 37 -1.57 -3.99 -17.68
C LEU A 37 -1.43 -2.68 -16.90
N TYR A 38 -0.53 -2.65 -15.92
CA TYR A 38 -0.24 -1.44 -15.15
C TYR A 38 0.29 -0.33 -16.07
N GLU A 39 1.31 -0.60 -16.88
CA GLU A 39 1.90 0.37 -17.81
C GLU A 39 0.90 0.88 -18.86
N GLU A 40 0.02 0.01 -19.36
CA GLU A 40 -1.03 0.37 -20.31
C GLU A 40 -1.98 1.42 -19.72
N HIS A 41 -2.44 1.21 -18.49
CA HIS A 41 -3.40 2.08 -17.83
C HIS A 41 -2.76 3.31 -17.14
N ASP A 42 -1.48 3.25 -16.77
CA ASP A 42 -0.77 4.39 -16.15
C ASP A 42 -0.41 5.48 -17.17
N ARG A 43 -0.37 5.17 -18.47
CA ARG A 43 0.05 6.10 -19.53
C ARG A 43 -0.70 7.42 -19.55
N ASP A 44 -1.99 7.39 -19.24
CA ASP A 44 -2.86 8.58 -19.20
C ASP A 44 -3.07 9.10 -17.76
N GLY A 45 -2.33 8.57 -16.78
CA GLY A 45 -2.44 8.94 -15.37
C GLY A 45 -3.70 8.41 -14.67
N MET A 46 -4.43 7.47 -15.29
CA MET A 46 -5.69 6.95 -14.75
C MET A 46 -5.51 6.16 -13.44
N LEU A 47 -4.29 5.73 -13.13
CA LEU A 47 -3.97 4.99 -11.90
C LEU A 47 -3.54 5.90 -10.74
N GLN A 48 -3.37 7.21 -10.95
CA GLN A 48 -2.78 8.10 -9.95
C GLN A 48 -3.58 8.14 -8.63
N ASP A 49 -4.91 8.26 -8.73
CA ASP A 49 -5.78 8.31 -7.56
C ASP A 49 -5.73 6.98 -6.79
N ALA A 50 -5.85 5.85 -7.48
CA ALA A 50 -5.79 4.52 -6.87
C ALA A 50 -4.40 4.23 -6.27
N ARG A 51 -3.33 4.68 -6.92
CA ARG A 51 -1.96 4.59 -6.42
C ARG A 51 -1.79 5.39 -5.13
N ASN A 52 -2.30 6.61 -5.07
CA ASN A 52 -2.18 7.46 -3.90
C ASN A 52 -3.00 6.93 -2.71
N GLU A 53 -4.22 6.45 -2.97
CA GLU A 53 -5.05 5.79 -1.96
C GLU A 53 -4.37 4.55 -1.39
N LEU A 54 -3.83 3.67 -2.25
CA LEU A 54 -3.12 2.49 -1.76
C LEU A 54 -1.91 2.89 -0.92
N ARG A 55 -1.11 3.85 -1.41
CA ARG A 55 0.10 4.36 -0.74
C ARG A 55 -0.17 4.87 0.68
N SER A 56 -1.27 5.58 0.86
CA SER A 56 -1.61 6.32 2.09
C SER A 56 -2.50 5.54 3.08
N THR A 57 -2.95 4.33 2.72
CA THR A 57 -3.85 3.51 3.56
C THR A 57 -3.19 2.24 4.10
N GLY A 58 -1.86 2.19 4.13
CA GLY A 58 -1.13 1.13 4.81
C GLY A 58 -1.25 1.24 6.34
N GLU A 59 -1.15 0.11 7.03
CA GLU A 59 -1.13 0.03 8.48
C GLU A 59 0.30 0.16 8.99
N GLU A 60 0.54 1.00 10.00
CA GLU A 60 1.87 1.18 10.60
C GLU A 60 2.34 -0.13 11.23
N THR A 61 3.53 -0.58 10.83
CA THR A 61 4.06 -1.90 11.23
C THR A 61 4.99 -1.84 12.44
N GLY A 62 5.49 -0.64 12.79
CA GLY A 62 6.59 -0.47 13.75
C GLY A 62 7.95 -0.98 13.26
N LEU A 63 8.08 -1.42 12.00
CA LEU A 63 9.36 -1.78 11.39
C LEU A 63 10.19 -0.52 11.12
N SER A 64 11.51 -0.69 10.94
CA SER A 64 12.39 0.43 10.62
C SER A 64 12.12 0.98 9.22
N ALA A 65 11.87 2.28 9.12
CA ALA A 65 11.85 3.01 7.85
C ALA A 65 13.16 3.80 7.65
N PRO A 66 13.64 3.96 6.41
CA PRO A 66 14.76 4.84 6.13
C PRO A 66 14.40 6.28 6.45
N GLY A 67 15.22 6.94 7.28
CA GLY A 67 15.00 8.35 7.62
C GLY A 67 15.25 9.28 6.43
N SER A 68 14.52 10.40 6.39
CA SER A 68 14.69 11.44 5.39
C SER A 68 14.89 12.81 6.04
N ARG A 69 15.69 13.68 5.38
CA ARG A 69 15.89 15.07 5.84
C ARG A 69 14.71 15.98 5.51
N ASN A 70 13.95 15.62 4.49
CA ASN A 70 12.94 16.49 3.88
C ASN A 70 11.51 15.98 4.11
N TYR A 71 11.37 14.72 4.54
CA TYR A 71 10.09 14.02 4.65
C TYR A 71 10.06 13.24 5.96
N GLU A 72 8.86 13.06 6.49
CA GLU A 72 8.60 12.05 7.51
C GLU A 72 8.42 10.70 6.82
N THR A 73 8.75 9.62 7.53
CA THR A 73 8.79 8.26 6.97
C THR A 73 8.27 7.26 7.97
N GLU A 74 7.33 6.42 7.54
CA GLU A 74 6.78 5.33 8.31
C GLU A 74 6.86 4.02 7.51
N ALA A 75 7.14 2.90 8.18
CA ALA A 75 7.06 1.58 7.58
C ALA A 75 5.63 1.07 7.71
N VAL A 76 4.91 1.00 6.59
CA VAL A 76 3.52 0.56 6.56
C VAL A 76 3.38 -0.74 5.79
N ALA A 77 2.33 -1.49 6.04
CA ALA A 77 1.99 -2.68 5.27
C ALA A 77 0.48 -2.81 5.06
N LYS A 78 0.10 -3.56 4.02
CA LYS A 78 -1.31 -3.88 3.74
C LYS A 78 -1.45 -5.29 3.22
N GLN A 79 -2.57 -5.92 3.53
CA GLN A 79 -2.94 -7.19 2.93
C GLN A 79 -3.31 -7.00 1.45
N MET A 80 -2.69 -7.81 0.60
CA MET A 80 -2.90 -7.85 -0.84
C MET A 80 -4.09 -8.75 -1.20
N PRO A 81 -4.62 -8.67 -2.43
CA PRO A 81 -5.77 -9.48 -2.86
C PRO A 81 -5.55 -11.00 -2.76
N ASP A 82 -4.31 -11.46 -2.82
CA ASP A 82 -3.92 -12.87 -2.65
C ASP A 82 -3.82 -13.32 -1.18
N GLY A 83 -4.10 -12.41 -0.23
CA GLY A 83 -4.03 -12.64 1.22
C GLY A 83 -2.64 -12.44 1.83
N SER A 84 -1.60 -12.27 1.01
CA SER A 84 -0.25 -11.97 1.50
C SER A 84 -0.13 -10.53 1.98
N TRP A 85 0.86 -10.23 2.82
CA TRP A 85 1.10 -8.86 3.30
C TRP A 85 2.32 -8.28 2.61
N VAL A 86 2.20 -7.05 2.14
CA VAL A 86 3.28 -6.30 1.51
C VAL A 86 3.50 -5.01 2.28
N GLY A 87 4.76 -4.75 2.63
CA GLY A 87 5.22 -3.53 3.30
C GLY A 87 5.98 -2.61 2.37
N TRP A 88 5.95 -1.31 2.67
CA TRP A 88 6.70 -0.27 1.97
C TRP A 88 6.98 0.92 2.91
N THR A 89 7.85 1.83 2.47
CA THR A 89 8.09 3.10 3.17
C THR A 89 7.09 4.14 2.68
N HIS A 90 6.24 4.63 3.59
CA HIS A 90 5.36 5.75 3.33
C HIS A 90 6.09 7.06 3.65
N TYR A 91 6.38 7.84 2.61
CA TYR A 91 6.91 9.19 2.74
C TYR A 91 5.74 10.19 2.81
N TYR A 92 5.76 11.08 3.80
CA TYR A 92 4.73 12.11 3.96
C TYR A 92 5.29 13.38 4.59
N GLY A 93 4.44 14.40 4.74
CA GLY A 93 4.83 15.71 5.23
C GLY A 93 5.68 16.49 4.23
N GLY A 94 6.59 17.32 4.75
CA GLY A 94 7.41 18.24 3.95
C GLY A 94 6.85 19.67 3.89
N GLY A 95 7.54 20.53 3.15
CA GLY A 95 7.18 21.95 3.01
C GLY A 95 6.21 22.20 1.85
N LYS A 96 5.85 23.47 1.63
CA LYS A 96 4.96 23.93 0.53
C LYS A 96 5.38 23.46 -0.87
N HIS A 97 6.65 23.10 -1.06
CA HIS A 97 7.22 22.64 -2.34
C HIS A 97 7.59 21.16 -2.34
N SER A 98 7.21 20.43 -1.30
CA SER A 98 7.45 18.99 -1.21
C SER A 98 6.36 18.24 -1.97
N ASP A 99 6.79 17.25 -2.74
CA ASP A 99 5.92 16.31 -3.43
C ASP A 99 6.32 14.88 -3.02
N PRO A 100 5.83 14.39 -1.86
CA PRO A 100 6.11 13.03 -1.41
C PRO A 100 5.50 11.95 -2.33
N ASP A 101 4.46 12.29 -3.08
CA ASP A 101 3.72 11.36 -3.95
C ASP A 101 4.55 10.96 -5.17
N SER A 102 5.46 11.84 -5.59
CA SER A 102 6.45 11.58 -6.65
C SER A 102 7.60 10.65 -6.25
N ILE A 103 7.76 10.30 -4.97
CA ILE A 103 8.85 9.40 -4.53
C ILE A 103 8.52 7.97 -4.97
N PRO A 104 9.42 7.29 -5.73
CA PRO A 104 9.25 5.86 -6.03
C PRO A 104 9.25 5.04 -4.74
N TRP A 105 8.18 4.29 -4.49
CA TRP A 105 8.00 3.50 -3.26
C TRP A 105 7.70 2.03 -3.52
N MET A 106 7.07 1.69 -4.66
CA MET A 106 6.66 0.32 -4.96
C MET A 106 7.85 -0.62 -5.25
N ASN A 107 8.93 -0.09 -5.83
CA ASN A 107 10.15 -0.85 -6.16
C ASN A 107 10.96 -1.28 -4.92
N GLU A 108 10.71 -0.64 -3.78
CA GLU A 108 11.34 -0.97 -2.49
C GLU A 108 10.40 -1.80 -1.60
N ALA A 109 9.24 -2.20 -2.11
CA ALA A 109 8.28 -2.99 -1.36
C ALA A 109 8.82 -4.39 -1.05
N TYR A 110 8.39 -4.94 0.09
CA TYR A 110 8.85 -6.23 0.60
C TYR A 110 7.71 -7.05 1.17
N ASP A 111 7.82 -8.37 1.16
CA ASP A 111 6.85 -9.25 1.82
C ASP A 111 6.99 -9.12 3.35
N VAL A 112 5.86 -9.09 4.04
CA VAL A 112 5.77 -9.02 5.50
C VAL A 112 4.98 -10.22 6.02
N ASN A 113 5.37 -10.76 7.17
CA ASN A 113 4.58 -11.75 7.88
C ASN A 113 3.78 -11.04 8.98
N CYS A 114 2.45 -11.07 8.88
CA CYS A 114 1.57 -10.53 9.91
C CYS A 114 1.05 -11.67 10.80
N THR A 115 1.19 -11.51 12.12
CA THR A 115 0.57 -12.38 13.13
C THR A 115 -0.46 -11.57 13.91
N GLU A 116 -1.73 -11.91 13.76
CA GLU A 116 -2.81 -11.25 14.49
C GLU A 116 -3.11 -11.98 15.82
N GLU A 117 -3.05 -11.24 16.93
CA GLU A 117 -3.49 -11.71 18.25
C GLU A 117 -4.52 -10.73 18.82
N GLN A 118 -5.76 -11.18 19.02
CA GLN A 118 -6.82 -10.36 19.60
C GLN A 118 -6.81 -10.48 21.13
N VAL A 119 -6.35 -9.43 21.81
CA VAL A 119 -6.25 -9.39 23.28
C VAL A 119 -7.43 -8.62 23.89
N MET A 120 -8.47 -9.33 24.34
CA MET A 120 -9.59 -8.72 25.08
C MET A 120 -9.25 -8.58 26.57
N THR A 121 -8.98 -7.36 27.04
CA THR A 121 -8.64 -7.11 28.46
C THR A 121 -9.75 -6.35 29.18
N THR A 122 -10.32 -6.94 30.24
CA THR A 122 -11.18 -6.22 31.19
C THR A 122 -10.36 -5.84 32.43
N ARG A 123 -10.02 -4.56 32.58
CA ARG A 123 -9.34 -4.04 33.77
C ARG A 123 -10.36 -3.47 34.77
N ARG A 124 -10.43 -4.06 35.97
CA ARG A 124 -11.22 -3.53 37.09
C ARG A 124 -10.29 -3.10 38.21
N THR A 125 -10.38 -1.82 38.59
CA THR A 125 -9.65 -1.25 39.72
C THR A 125 -10.66 -0.99 40.83
N PHE A 126 -10.38 -1.49 42.03
CA PHE A 126 -11.25 -1.30 43.20
C PHE A 126 -10.49 -0.56 44.29
N THR A 127 -11.16 0.40 44.92
CA THR A 127 -10.68 1.10 46.12
C THR A 127 -11.61 0.80 47.29
N LYS A 128 -11.09 0.88 48.52
CA LYS A 128 -11.91 0.73 49.74
C LYS A 128 -12.72 2.02 50.01
N PRO A 129 -13.83 1.94 50.77
CA PRO A 129 -14.57 3.11 51.21
C PRO A 129 -13.72 4.04 52.08
#